data_AF-A0A087MZY5-F1
#
_entry.id   AF-A0A087MZY5-F1
#
_cell.length_a   1.000
_cell.length_b   1.000
_cell.length_c   1.000
_cell.angle_alpha   90.00
_cell.angle_beta   90.00
_cell.angle_gamma   90.00
#
_symmetry.space_group_name_H-M   'P 1'
#
loop_
_entity.id
_entity.type
_entity.pdbx_description
1 polymer ?
#
loop_
_entity_poly.entity_id
_entity_poly.type
_entity_poly.pdbx_seq_one_letter_code
_entity_poly.pdbx_strand_id
1 'polypeptide(L)'
;MKKWLLIGVLALLVGCQQAEDANFYSIKDRGDVLVIENIFLEAEKIDETLDVETADYHLKLLGNEYYVWKDEGDTGKLVYKYDTSQAYAFNDLSRITTILERK
;
A
#
# COMPACT_ATOMS: atom_id res chain seq x y z
N MET A 1 -6.03 -59.30 -6.44
CA MET A 1 -6.54 -58.82 -5.15
C MET A 1 -5.72 -57.60 -4.71
N LYS A 2 -6.39 -56.67 -4.02
CA LYS A 2 -5.96 -55.32 -3.62
C LYS A 2 -4.63 -55.28 -2.85
N LYS A 3 -3.90 -54.17 -2.99
CA LYS A 3 -3.63 -53.21 -1.90
C LYS A 3 -3.16 -51.87 -2.50
N TRP A 4 -4.05 -50.88 -2.41
CA TRP A 4 -3.76 -49.47 -2.58
C TRP A 4 -3.28 -48.94 -1.23
N LEU A 5 -2.29 -48.04 -1.21
CA LEU A 5 -2.27 -46.98 -0.21
C LEU A 5 -1.66 -45.73 -0.83
N LEU A 6 -2.54 -44.78 -1.12
CA LEU A 6 -2.22 -43.42 -1.51
C LEU A 6 -1.55 -42.70 -0.33
N ILE A 7 -0.42 -42.08 -0.61
CA ILE A 7 0.18 -41.08 0.28
C ILE A 7 -0.76 -39.87 0.23
N GLY A 8 -1.48 -39.65 1.32
CA GLY A 8 -2.33 -38.48 1.53
C GLY A 8 -1.47 -37.23 1.50
N VAL A 9 -1.60 -36.49 0.41
CA VAL A 9 -1.08 -35.15 0.24
C VAL A 9 -1.68 -34.26 1.33
N LEU A 10 -0.80 -33.84 2.23
CA LEU A 10 -0.75 -32.57 2.95
C LEU A 10 -2.06 -31.74 2.92
N ALA A 11 -2.97 -32.00 3.85
CA ALA A 11 -4.05 -31.09 4.18
C ALA A 11 -3.54 -30.04 5.19
N LEU A 12 -2.79 -29.05 4.70
CA LEU A 12 -2.66 -27.75 5.38
C LEU A 12 -3.78 -26.87 4.84
N LEU A 13 -4.97 -27.01 5.41
CA LEU A 13 -6.08 -26.12 5.13
C LEU A 13 -6.55 -25.47 6.43
N VAL A 14 -6.32 -24.15 6.44
CA VAL A 14 -7.04 -23.10 7.15
C VAL A 14 -6.63 -22.86 8.61
N GLY A 15 -5.91 -21.75 8.80
CA GLY A 15 -5.77 -21.04 10.06
C GLY A 15 -5.28 -19.62 9.80
N CYS A 16 -6.23 -18.71 9.51
CA CYS A 16 -6.09 -17.26 9.34
C CYS A 16 -5.06 -16.75 8.32
N GLN A 17 -5.48 -16.73 7.04
CA GLN A 17 -5.16 -15.57 6.20
C GLN A 17 -5.99 -14.40 6.73
N GLN A 18 -5.39 -13.60 7.61
CA GLN A 18 -5.85 -12.25 7.85
C GLN A 18 -4.60 -11.45 8.17
N ALA A 19 -3.91 -11.04 7.10
CA ALA A 19 -3.14 -9.80 7.19
C ALA A 19 -4.17 -8.75 7.62
N GLU A 20 -4.09 -8.30 8.86
CA GLU A 20 -4.90 -7.20 9.36
C GLU A 20 -4.80 -6.04 8.37
N ASP A 21 -5.97 -5.50 8.07
CA ASP A 21 -6.27 -4.48 7.08
C ASP A 21 -5.16 -3.42 6.91
N ALA A 22 -4.35 -3.54 5.84
CA ALA A 22 -3.74 -2.35 5.27
C ALA A 22 -4.88 -1.40 4.94
N ASN A 23 -4.88 -0.19 5.53
CA ASN A 23 -6.02 0.70 5.43
C ASN A 23 -6.27 1.06 3.96
N PHE A 24 -7.30 0.45 3.37
CA PHE A 24 -7.57 0.56 1.94
C PHE A 24 -8.52 1.70 1.63
N TYR A 25 -8.06 2.68 0.83
CA TYR A 25 -8.85 3.85 0.46
C TYR A 25 -9.02 3.96 -1.05
N SER A 26 -10.27 3.81 -1.52
CA SER A 26 -10.63 4.18 -2.88
C SER A 26 -11.12 5.63 -2.95
N ILE A 27 -10.36 6.50 -3.60
CA ILE A 27 -10.70 7.92 -3.78
C ILE A 27 -11.10 8.13 -5.24
N LYS A 28 -12.29 8.74 -5.43
CA LYS A 28 -12.89 8.98 -6.75
C LYS A 28 -12.96 10.46 -7.12
N ASP A 29 -12.56 11.34 -6.20
CA ASP A 29 -12.55 12.78 -6.38
C ASP A 29 -11.27 13.21 -7.12
N ARG A 30 -11.41 14.01 -8.18
CA ARG A 30 -10.25 14.48 -8.95
C ARG A 30 -9.36 15.44 -8.16
N GLY A 31 -9.93 16.24 -7.26
CA GLY A 31 -9.18 17.15 -6.41
C GLY A 31 -8.25 16.39 -5.47
N ASP A 32 -8.74 15.33 -4.84
CA ASP A 32 -7.93 14.48 -3.96
C ASP A 32 -6.80 13.76 -4.73
N VAL A 33 -7.04 13.36 -5.98
CA VAL A 33 -5.98 12.79 -6.86
C VAL A 33 -4.88 13.81 -7.13
N LEU A 34 -5.25 15.04 -7.51
CA LEU A 34 -4.28 16.10 -7.80
C LEU A 34 -3.43 16.47 -6.58
N VAL A 35 -4.00 16.39 -5.37
CA VAL A 35 -3.24 16.59 -4.12
C VAL A 35 -2.14 15.56 -3.98
N ILE A 36 -2.44 14.27 -4.20
CA ILE A 36 -1.46 13.19 -4.05
C ILE A 36 -0.40 13.25 -5.17
N GLU A 37 -0.81 13.53 -6.41
CA GLU A 37 0.13 13.71 -7.53
C GLU A 37 1.07 14.91 -7.33
N ASN A 38 0.60 16.00 -6.74
CA ASN A 38 1.48 17.13 -6.40
C ASN A 38 2.50 16.77 -5.32
N ILE A 39 2.12 15.97 -4.33
CA ILE A 39 3.06 15.48 -3.31
C ILE A 39 4.17 14.65 -3.95
N PHE A 40 3.86 13.84 -4.97
CA PHE A 40 4.90 13.14 -5.74
C PHE A 40 5.86 14.07 -6.46
N LEU A 41 5.36 15.13 -7.07
CA LEU A 41 6.19 16.09 -7.80
C LEU A 41 7.14 16.86 -6.86
N GLU A 42 6.70 17.07 -5.62
CA GLU A 42 7.46 17.78 -4.58
C GLU A 42 8.32 16.84 -3.72
N ALA A 43 8.07 15.53 -3.76
CA ALA A 43 8.78 14.53 -2.98
C ALA A 43 10.21 14.32 -3.47
N GLU A 44 11.10 14.07 -2.52
CA GLU A 44 12.48 13.69 -2.79
C GLU A 44 12.53 12.20 -3.16
N LYS A 45 13.12 11.90 -4.31
CA LYS A 45 13.36 10.52 -4.72
C LYS A 45 14.52 9.94 -3.90
N ILE A 46 14.30 8.80 -3.27
CA ILE A 46 15.29 8.13 -2.42
C ILE A 46 15.69 6.78 -3.01
N ASP A 47 16.93 6.35 -2.73
CA ASP A 47 17.46 5.04 -3.10
C ASP A 47 17.12 4.01 -2.02
N GLU A 48 15.83 3.69 -1.90
CA GLU A 48 15.29 2.73 -0.95
C GLU A 48 14.23 1.87 -1.64
N THR A 49 14.27 0.56 -1.40
CA THR A 49 13.22 -0.38 -1.81
C THR A 49 12.33 -0.68 -0.61
N LEU A 50 11.04 -0.38 -0.72
CA LEU A 50 10.06 -0.59 0.33
C LEU A 50 9.18 -1.80 0.03
N ASP A 51 8.89 -2.61 1.06
CA ASP A 51 7.98 -3.74 0.96
C ASP A 51 6.54 -3.29 1.11
N VAL A 52 5.78 -3.31 0.00
CA VAL A 52 4.38 -2.84 -0.07
C VAL A 52 3.44 -3.53 0.92
N GLU A 53 3.79 -4.72 1.41
CA GLU A 53 2.99 -5.42 2.43
C GLU A 53 3.06 -4.72 3.81
N THR A 54 4.05 -3.85 4.01
CA THR A 54 4.28 -3.10 5.26
C THR A 54 3.72 -1.67 5.23
N ALA A 55 3.03 -1.28 4.16
CA ALA A 55 2.49 0.07 4.02
C ALA A 55 1.33 0.33 5.00
N ASP A 56 1.31 1.51 5.61
CA ASP A 56 0.22 1.94 6.51
C ASP A 56 -1.10 2.14 5.74
N TYR A 57 -0.98 2.62 4.49
CA TYR A 57 -2.13 2.94 3.64
C TYR A 57 -1.96 2.41 2.22
N HIS A 58 -3.04 1.85 1.67
CA HIS A 58 -3.15 1.49 0.25
C HIS A 58 -4.21 2.37 -0.41
N LEU A 59 -3.78 3.24 -1.32
CA LEU A 59 -4.64 4.21 -1.99
C LEU A 59 -4.90 3.80 -3.43
N LYS A 60 -6.17 3.83 -3.84
CA LYS A 60 -6.58 3.65 -5.24
C LYS A 60 -7.24 4.92 -5.77
N LEU A 61 -6.54 5.62 -6.66
CA LEU A 61 -6.92 6.92 -7.21
C LEU A 61 -7.13 6.80 -8.72
N LEU A 62 -8.38 6.89 -9.20
CA LEU A 62 -8.71 6.89 -10.64
C LEU A 62 -8.03 5.80 -11.50
N GLY A 63 -7.71 4.64 -10.92
CA GLY A 63 -7.05 3.52 -11.62
C GLY A 63 -5.56 3.36 -11.31
N ASN A 64 -4.95 4.35 -10.66
CA ASN A 64 -3.61 4.28 -10.10
C ASN A 64 -3.64 3.75 -8.66
N GLU A 65 -2.56 3.11 -8.25
CA GLU A 65 -2.41 2.53 -6.91
C GLU A 65 -1.10 3.00 -6.26
N TYR A 66 -1.21 3.38 -4.99
CA TYR A 66 -0.12 3.95 -4.21
C TYR A 66 -0.09 3.31 -2.82
N TYR A 67 1.13 3.16 -2.30
CA TYR A 67 1.39 2.64 -0.97
C TYR A 67 2.09 3.73 -0.17
N VAL A 68 1.61 4.00 1.03
CA VAL A 68 2.10 5.11 1.86
C VAL A 68 2.56 4.57 3.22
N TRP A 69 3.74 5.01 3.64
CA TRP A 69 4.30 4.83 4.96
C TRP A 69 4.28 6.17 5.68
N LYS A 70 3.75 6.18 6.90
CA LYS A 70 3.74 7.36 7.77
C LYS A 70 4.94 7.29 8.70
N ASP A 71 5.80 8.30 8.62
CA ASP A 71 6.91 8.49 9.55
C ASP A 71 6.46 9.42 10.70
N GLU A 72 7.39 9.81 11.58
CA GLU A 72 7.09 10.71 12.69
C GLU A 72 6.66 12.10 12.20
N GLY A 73 5.52 12.59 12.72
CA GLY A 73 4.99 13.91 12.36
C GLY A 73 4.22 13.90 11.04
N ASP A 74 4.54 14.85 10.16
CA ASP A 74 3.94 15.01 8.82
C ASP A 74 4.86 14.47 7.72
N THR A 75 5.86 13.66 8.04
CA THR A 75 6.73 13.05 7.03
C THR A 75 6.22 11.66 6.64
N GLY A 76 6.73 11.16 5.52
CA GLY A 76 6.46 9.78 5.12
C GLY A 76 7.10 9.43 3.81
N LYS A 77 6.80 8.21 3.36
CA LYS A 77 7.26 7.66 2.10
C LYS A 77 6.10 7.16 1.29
N LEU A 78 6.25 7.20 -0.01
CA LEU A 78 5.22 6.72 -0.91
C LEU A 78 5.85 6.02 -2.11
N VAL A 79 5.20 4.94 -2.53
CA VAL A 79 5.58 4.14 -3.69
C VAL A 79 4.41 4.06 -4.65
N TYR A 80 4.74 4.16 -5.94
CA TYR A 80 3.79 3.88 -7.02
C TYR A 80 3.80 2.39 -7.35
N LYS A 81 2.63 1.74 -7.39
CA LYS A 81 2.54 0.28 -7.61
C LYS A 81 3.23 -0.22 -8.89
N TYR A 82 3.24 0.60 -9.93
CA TYR A 82 3.83 0.22 -11.21
C TYR A 82 5.34 0.52 -11.29
N ASP A 83 5.91 1.12 -10.25
CA ASP A 83 7.36 1.31 -10.09
C ASP A 83 7.75 1.22 -8.62
N THR A 84 7.67 0.00 -8.07
CA THR A 84 8.00 -0.27 -6.66
C THR A 84 9.49 -0.17 -6.36
N SER A 85 10.32 0.02 -7.39
CA SER A 85 11.75 0.26 -7.23
C SER A 85 12.09 1.70 -6.86
N GLN A 86 11.10 2.60 -6.89
CA GLN A 86 11.27 4.02 -6.61
C GLN A 86 10.39 4.43 -5.44
N ALA A 87 11.03 4.78 -4.33
CA ALA A 87 10.40 5.40 -3.19
C ALA A 87 10.58 6.93 -3.23
N TYR A 88 9.57 7.62 -2.73
CA TYR A 88 9.48 9.07 -2.68
C TYR A 88 9.25 9.50 -1.24
N ALA A 89 10.20 10.22 -0.65
CA ALA A 89 10.06 10.80 0.69
C ALA A 89 9.44 12.20 0.60
N PHE A 90 8.47 12.50 1.45
CA PHE A 90 7.86 13.82 1.53
C PHE A 90 7.81 14.30 2.98
N ASN A 91 7.72 15.62 3.12
CA ASN A 91 7.73 16.30 4.42
C ASN A 91 6.36 16.87 4.83
N ASP A 92 5.31 16.59 4.04
CA ASP A 92 3.95 17.04 4.32
C ASP A 92 2.88 15.99 3.92
N LEU A 93 2.60 15.05 4.84
CA LEU A 93 1.54 14.05 4.77
C LEU A 93 0.18 14.64 5.16
N SER A 94 0.13 15.82 5.79
CA SER A 94 -1.09 16.38 6.40
C SER A 94 -2.24 16.50 5.38
N ARG A 95 -1.87 16.72 4.11
CA ARG A 95 -2.77 16.76 2.96
C ARG A 95 -3.36 15.39 2.62
N ILE A 96 -2.56 14.33 2.69
CA ILE A 96 -3.01 12.95 2.48
C ILE A 96 -3.87 12.51 3.65
N THR A 97 -3.43 12.70 4.90
CA THR A 97 -4.22 12.32 6.08
C THR A 97 -5.57 13.03 6.11
N THR A 98 -5.66 14.30 5.71
CA THR A 98 -6.95 14.99 5.55
C THR A 98 -7.88 14.26 4.57
N ILE A 99 -7.36 13.72 3.47
CA ILE A 99 -8.15 12.93 2.51
C ILE A 99 -8.56 11.59 3.12
N LEU A 100 -7.68 10.95 3.88
CA LEU A 100 -7.94 9.68 4.55
C LEU A 100 -9.00 9.82 5.67
N GLU A 101 -8.96 10.92 6.43
CA GLU A 101 -9.87 11.22 7.55
C GLU A 101 -11.26 11.72 7.10
N ARG A 102 -11.41 12.17 5.86
CA ARG A 102 -12.71 12.60 5.29
C ARG A 102 -13.68 11.45 5.02
N LYS A 103 -13.29 10.20 5.25
CA LYS A 103 -14.12 8.99 5.09
C LYS A 103 -14.53 8.41 6.42
#